data_AF-A0A5D3BMG0-F1
#
_entry.id   AF-A0A5D3BMG0-F1
#
_cell.length_a   1.000
_cell.length_b   1.000
_cell.length_c   1.000
_cell.angle_alpha   90.00
_cell.angle_beta   90.00
_cell.angle_gamma   90.00
#
_symmetry.space_group_name_H-M   'P 1'
#
loop_
_entity.id
_entity.type
_entity.pdbx_description
1 polymer ?
#
loop_
_entity_poly.entity_id
_entity_poly.type
_entity_poly.pdbx_seq_one_letter_code
_entity_poly.pdbx_strand_id
1 'polypeptide(L)'
;MSLATNSPAHSSSSDDFAAFLAVDLDSHSSDSSPDEETEGDNNAESERIKRRKVEKLENSEDIVHEVEEQSLEVLSKQQLCSHPGSFGNMCIICGQRLDEESGVTFGYIHKELRLNNDEINRMRNKEMKELLQRKKLILVLDLDHTLLNSTELRYLTVEEEYLRSQTDSLEDVTKGGSLFLLNSVHTMTKLRPFVHSFLKEASKLFEMYIYTMGERRYAFEMAKLLDPKKEYFSSKVISRDDGTQKHQKGLDVVLGKESAVLILDDTENAWTKHKENLILMERYHFFASSCRQFGFNCKSLSELKNDESETDGALTTILKVLKQVHHIFFNEVSGDLVDRDVRQVLKTVRAKVLEGCKVVFSRVFPTKFQAENHHLWKMVEQLGGTCSTELDQSVTHVVSTDAGTEKSRWALKEKKFLVHPRWIEASNYFWKRQVEENFTVEQTKVEQTKKQ
;
A
#
# COMPACT_ATOMS: atom_id res chain seq x y z
N MET A 1 -18.60 37.36 29.82
CA MET A 1 -19.96 37.49 29.24
C MET A 1 -19.80 37.56 27.72
N SER A 2 -20.03 36.45 27.00
CA SER A 2 -21.28 36.15 26.25
C SER A 2 -21.36 36.98 24.94
N LEU A 3 -21.51 36.48 23.70
CA LEU A 3 -21.99 35.20 23.15
C LEU A 3 -21.75 35.16 21.60
N ALA A 4 -21.80 33.94 21.03
CA ALA A 4 -22.20 33.53 19.65
C ALA A 4 -21.29 33.87 18.44
N THR A 5 -20.48 32.93 17.91
CA THR A 5 -20.76 31.81 16.94
C THR A 5 -21.00 32.22 15.49
N ASN A 6 -20.14 31.73 14.58
CA ASN A 6 -20.53 31.06 13.33
C ASN A 6 -19.32 30.32 12.73
N SER A 7 -19.36 28.99 12.78
CA SER A 7 -18.45 28.08 12.09
C SER A 7 -19.11 27.63 10.77
N PRO A 8 -18.40 27.59 9.63
CA PRO A 8 -18.84 26.82 8.48
C PRO A 8 -18.34 25.38 8.64
N ALA A 9 -19.27 24.45 8.86
CA ALA A 9 -19.02 23.03 8.69
C ALA A 9 -18.97 22.73 7.18
N HIS A 10 -17.77 22.55 6.63
CA HIS A 10 -17.61 21.93 5.33
C HIS A 10 -17.23 20.46 5.55
N SER A 11 -18.24 19.59 5.50
CA SER A 11 -18.09 18.14 5.47
C SER A 11 -17.63 17.70 4.08
N SER A 12 -16.33 17.76 3.82
CA SER A 12 -15.68 17.17 2.63
C SER A 12 -15.82 15.63 2.56
N SER A 13 -16.41 15.00 3.57
CA SER A 13 -16.59 13.56 3.69
C SER A 13 -17.90 13.04 3.05
N SER A 14 -18.91 13.89 2.83
CA SER A 14 -20.20 13.43 2.27
C SER A 14 -20.14 13.19 0.77
N ASP A 15 -19.33 13.98 0.05
CA ASP A 15 -19.29 13.95 -1.41
C ASP A 15 -18.54 12.70 -1.92
N ASP A 16 -17.49 12.27 -1.22
CA ASP A 16 -16.77 11.02 -1.53
C ASP A 16 -17.63 9.78 -1.28
N PHE A 17 -18.47 9.81 -0.23
CA PHE A 17 -19.41 8.72 0.06
C PHE A 17 -20.60 8.71 -0.91
N ALA A 18 -21.08 9.89 -1.34
CA ALA A 18 -22.10 10.00 -2.38
C ALA A 18 -21.61 9.42 -3.71
N ALA A 19 -20.33 9.64 -4.08
CA ALA A 19 -19.72 9.00 -5.24
C ALA A 19 -19.61 7.47 -5.09
N PHE A 20 -19.29 6.99 -3.88
CA PHE A 20 -19.24 5.56 -3.55
C PHE A 20 -20.62 4.88 -3.66
N LEU A 21 -21.69 5.54 -3.19
CA LEU A 21 -23.06 5.02 -3.25
C LEU A 21 -23.74 5.19 -4.63
N ALA A 22 -23.48 6.30 -5.34
CA ALA A 22 -24.11 6.60 -6.63
C ALA A 22 -23.78 5.55 -7.70
N VAL A 23 -22.58 4.97 -7.62
CA VAL A 23 -22.09 3.93 -8.54
C VAL A 23 -22.80 2.58 -8.37
N ASP A 24 -23.56 2.37 -7.28
CA ASP A 24 -24.32 1.13 -7.04
C ASP A 24 -25.83 1.29 -7.27
N LEU A 25 -26.41 2.48 -7.14
CA LEU A 25 -27.83 2.72 -7.42
C LEU A 25 -28.18 2.59 -8.90
N ASP A 26 -27.26 2.93 -9.82
CA ASP A 26 -27.46 2.77 -11.27
C ASP A 26 -27.35 1.30 -11.73
N SER A 27 -26.81 0.41 -10.90
CA SER A 27 -26.63 -1.02 -11.25
C SER A 27 -27.86 -1.89 -10.96
N HIS A 28 -28.91 -1.32 -10.36
CA HIS A 28 -30.17 -2.00 -10.05
C HIS A 28 -31.34 -1.63 -10.98
N SER A 29 -31.11 -0.83 -12.03
CA SER A 29 -32.12 -0.52 -13.04
C SER A 29 -31.59 -0.73 -14.46
N SER A 30 -31.35 -1.98 -14.85
CA SER A 30 -31.31 -2.36 -16.27
C SER A 30 -31.36 -3.87 -16.44
N ASP A 31 -32.59 -4.40 -16.51
CA ASP A 31 -32.82 -5.60 -17.31
C ASP A 31 -34.22 -5.52 -17.93
N SER A 32 -34.27 -5.00 -19.16
CA SER A 32 -35.27 -5.37 -20.16
C SER A 32 -34.79 -4.87 -21.52
N SER A 33 -34.74 -5.80 -22.46
CA SER A 33 -34.48 -5.57 -23.88
C SER A 33 -35.53 -6.37 -24.67
N PRO A 34 -35.68 -6.17 -25.99
CA PRO A 34 -36.63 -5.23 -26.57
C PRO A 34 -37.71 -5.95 -27.38
N ASP A 35 -38.92 -5.41 -27.45
CA ASP A 35 -39.90 -5.81 -28.46
C ASP A 35 -40.31 -4.60 -29.31
N GLU A 36 -40.22 -4.82 -30.63
CA GLU A 36 -40.55 -3.88 -31.69
C GLU A 36 -42.07 -3.75 -31.90
N GLU A 37 -42.42 -2.65 -32.60
CA GLU A 37 -43.64 -2.41 -33.39
C GLU A 37 -44.92 -1.94 -32.65
N THR A 38 -45.24 -0.64 -32.72
CA THR A 38 -46.08 -0.03 -33.78
C THR A 38 -46.52 1.40 -33.43
N GLU A 39 -46.82 2.15 -34.50
CA GLU A 39 -47.13 3.59 -34.55
C GLU A 39 -48.37 4.05 -33.76
N GLY A 40 -48.37 5.33 -33.38
CA GLY A 40 -49.57 6.03 -32.90
C GLY A 40 -49.29 7.43 -32.39
N ASP A 41 -49.26 8.40 -33.31
CA ASP A 41 -49.27 9.84 -33.06
C ASP A 41 -50.56 10.26 -32.32
N ASN A 42 -50.46 11.12 -31.29
CA ASN A 42 -51.41 12.23 -31.00
C ASN A 42 -51.16 12.91 -29.64
N ASN A 43 -50.58 14.11 -29.75
CA ASN A 43 -50.94 15.37 -29.11
C ASN A 43 -51.95 15.45 -27.93
N ALA A 44 -51.53 16.27 -26.96
CA ALA A 44 -52.28 17.38 -26.35
C ALA A 44 -52.80 17.29 -24.89
N GLU A 45 -52.43 18.39 -24.21
CA GLU A 45 -53.16 19.18 -23.22
C GLU A 45 -53.18 18.79 -21.74
N SER A 46 -52.59 19.72 -20.99
CA SER A 46 -52.75 20.00 -19.56
C SER A 46 -54.18 20.40 -19.21
N GLU A 47 -54.72 19.86 -18.11
CA GLU A 47 -55.71 20.58 -17.31
C GLU A 47 -55.51 20.37 -15.80
N ARG A 48 -55.19 21.48 -15.13
CA ARG A 48 -55.45 21.73 -13.70
C ARG A 48 -56.97 21.76 -13.49
N ILE A 49 -57.49 21.33 -12.33
CA ILE A 49 -58.45 22.11 -11.52
C ILE A 49 -58.83 21.46 -10.16
N LYS A 50 -58.59 22.27 -9.12
CA LYS A 50 -59.36 22.59 -7.89
C LYS A 50 -59.76 21.53 -6.84
N ARG A 51 -59.26 21.85 -5.64
CA ARG A 51 -59.79 21.58 -4.28
C ARG A 51 -61.28 21.95 -4.11
N ARG A 52 -62.04 21.06 -3.47
CA ARG A 52 -63.23 21.23 -2.61
C ARG A 52 -63.62 19.82 -2.13
N LYS A 53 -64.22 19.52 -0.98
CA LYS A 53 -64.56 20.18 0.29
C LYS A 53 -64.93 18.99 1.20
N VAL A 54 -64.53 19.03 2.47
CA VAL A 54 -64.87 18.01 3.47
C VAL A 54 -66.37 18.01 3.76
N GLU A 55 -67.04 16.87 3.60
CA GLU A 55 -68.27 16.53 4.33
C GLU A 55 -68.16 15.07 4.82
N LYS A 56 -68.52 14.89 6.09
CA LYS A 56 -68.52 13.66 6.88
C LYS A 56 -69.99 13.23 7.00
N LEU A 57 -70.32 11.97 6.74
CA LEU A 57 -70.94 11.02 7.68
C LEU A 57 -71.51 9.77 6.96
N GLU A 58 -71.05 8.61 7.44
CA GLU A 58 -71.78 7.34 7.76
C GLU A 58 -72.53 6.54 6.68
N ASN A 59 -71.97 5.35 6.35
CA ASN A 59 -72.53 3.99 6.49
C ASN A 59 -71.69 3.04 5.61
N SER A 60 -70.91 2.11 6.17
CA SER A 60 -71.26 0.79 6.74
C SER A 60 -70.91 -0.32 5.74
N GLU A 61 -69.85 -1.06 6.08
CA GLU A 61 -69.66 -2.50 5.84
C GLU A 61 -69.83 -3.00 4.40
N ASP A 62 -68.73 -3.00 3.62
CA ASP A 62 -68.40 -4.02 2.59
C ASP A 62 -67.11 -3.68 1.81
N ILE A 63 -66.05 -3.25 2.51
CA ILE A 63 -64.70 -3.08 1.92
C ILE A 63 -63.66 -3.57 2.94
N VAL A 64 -63.70 -4.86 3.26
CA VAL A 64 -62.66 -5.48 4.11
C VAL A 64 -61.89 -6.57 3.36
N HIS A 65 -62.37 -7.04 2.21
CA HIS A 65 -61.68 -8.12 1.47
C HIS A 65 -60.75 -7.69 0.33
N GLU A 66 -60.77 -6.44 -0.12
CA GLU A 66 -59.83 -5.95 -1.17
C GLU A 66 -58.65 -5.11 -0.62
N VAL A 67 -58.70 -4.70 0.65
CA VAL A 67 -57.61 -3.93 1.27
C VAL A 67 -56.53 -4.84 1.89
N GLU A 68 -56.85 -6.11 2.17
CA GLU A 68 -55.88 -7.08 2.68
C GLU A 68 -54.92 -7.60 1.60
N GLU A 69 -55.34 -7.75 0.35
CA GLU A 69 -54.42 -8.22 -0.72
C GLU A 69 -53.43 -7.13 -1.17
N GLN A 70 -53.84 -5.85 -1.22
CA GLN A 70 -52.93 -4.76 -1.57
C GLN A 70 -51.99 -4.34 -0.43
N SER A 71 -52.35 -4.60 0.83
CA SER A 71 -51.44 -4.38 1.97
C SER A 71 -50.46 -5.54 2.16
N LEU A 72 -50.80 -6.75 1.73
CA LEU A 72 -49.90 -7.90 1.67
C LEU A 72 -48.85 -7.79 0.55
N GLU A 73 -49.15 -7.16 -0.59
CA GLU A 73 -48.16 -6.89 -1.65
C GLU A 73 -47.13 -5.79 -1.30
N VAL A 74 -47.50 -4.86 -0.41
CA VAL A 74 -46.56 -3.83 0.09
C VAL A 74 -45.73 -4.34 1.27
N LEU A 75 -46.25 -5.29 2.06
CA LEU A 75 -45.52 -5.97 3.13
C LEU A 75 -44.61 -7.11 2.64
N SER A 76 -44.88 -7.70 1.46
CA SER A 76 -44.06 -8.80 0.92
C SER A 76 -42.73 -8.35 0.29
N LYS A 77 -42.49 -7.04 0.13
CA LYS A 77 -41.17 -6.49 -0.25
C LYS A 77 -40.22 -6.27 0.93
N GLN A 78 -40.63 -6.55 2.17
CA GLN A 78 -39.77 -6.38 3.35
C GLN A 78 -38.81 -7.54 3.63
N GLN A 79 -38.75 -8.58 2.81
CA GLN A 79 -37.79 -9.67 2.97
C GLN A 79 -37.08 -9.98 1.66
N LEU A 80 -35.85 -9.49 1.55
CA LEU A 80 -34.65 -10.22 1.06
C LEU A 80 -33.45 -9.24 1.00
N CYS A 81 -33.31 -8.33 1.97
CA CYS A 81 -32.07 -7.58 2.08
C CYS A 81 -30.99 -8.54 2.60
N SER A 82 -29.96 -8.81 1.79
CA SER A 82 -28.80 -9.60 2.22
C SER A 82 -27.90 -8.88 3.23
N HIS A 83 -28.24 -7.62 3.56
CA HIS A 83 -27.49 -6.72 4.42
C HIS A 83 -26.00 -6.68 4.05
N PRO A 84 -25.64 -6.15 2.85
CA PRO A 84 -24.26 -6.21 2.34
C PRO A 84 -23.26 -5.42 3.21
N GLY A 85 -23.75 -4.51 4.04
CA GLY A 85 -22.97 -3.78 5.02
C GLY A 85 -23.83 -2.94 5.94
N SER A 86 -23.18 -2.26 6.88
CA SER A 86 -23.82 -1.39 7.86
C SER A 86 -23.08 -0.08 8.06
N PHE A 87 -23.85 0.93 8.44
CA PHE A 87 -23.39 2.17 9.00
C PHE A 87 -23.76 2.20 10.49
N GLY A 88 -22.77 2.04 11.36
CA GLY A 88 -23.04 1.72 12.77
C GLY A 88 -23.85 0.43 12.86
N ASN A 89 -25.05 0.52 13.43
CA ASN A 89 -25.97 -0.60 13.56
C ASN A 89 -27.10 -0.59 12.52
N MET A 90 -27.00 0.17 11.43
CA MET A 90 -28.06 0.29 10.43
C MET A 90 -27.59 -0.22 9.08
N CYS A 91 -28.37 -1.07 8.42
CA CYS A 91 -28.04 -1.57 7.08
C CYS A 91 -27.96 -0.43 6.06
N ILE A 92 -26.90 -0.40 5.25
CA ILE A 92 -26.68 0.64 4.24
C ILE A 92 -27.70 0.63 3.08
N ILE A 93 -28.45 -0.47 2.91
CA ILE A 93 -29.44 -0.62 1.83
C ILE A 93 -30.86 -0.40 2.34
N CYS A 94 -31.32 -1.21 3.30
CA CYS A 94 -32.72 -1.20 3.74
C CYS A 94 -32.99 -0.33 4.98
N GLY A 95 -31.95 0.22 5.63
CA GLY A 95 -32.11 1.00 6.85
C GLY A 95 -32.55 0.19 8.09
N GLN A 96 -32.63 -1.13 8.00
CA GLN A 96 -32.96 -1.97 9.15
C GLN A 96 -31.82 -1.98 10.18
N ARG A 97 -32.17 -1.96 11.46
CA ARG A 97 -31.21 -2.09 12.56
C ARG A 97 -30.71 -3.54 12.65
N LEU A 98 -29.40 -3.70 12.74
CA LEU A 98 -28.69 -4.97 12.90
C LEU A 98 -28.24 -5.12 14.35
N ASP A 99 -28.45 -6.30 14.91
CA ASP A 99 -28.13 -6.58 16.32
C ASP A 99 -26.67 -7.02 16.52
N GLU A 100 -26.00 -7.47 15.46
CA GLU A 100 -24.62 -7.96 15.50
C GLU A 100 -23.66 -7.06 14.72
N GLU A 101 -22.50 -6.77 15.31
CA GLU A 101 -21.37 -6.16 14.61
C GLU A 101 -20.66 -7.20 13.73
N SER A 102 -21.19 -7.41 12.52
CA SER A 102 -20.60 -8.29 11.51
C SER A 102 -19.85 -7.50 10.43
N GLY A 103 -18.99 -8.19 9.68
CA GLY A 103 -18.23 -7.61 8.57
C GLY A 103 -16.91 -6.95 8.95
N VAL A 104 -16.19 -6.50 7.92
CA VAL A 104 -14.90 -5.81 8.01
C VAL A 104 -15.13 -4.30 8.05
N THR A 105 -14.44 -3.60 8.96
CA THR A 105 -14.55 -2.16 9.11
C THR A 105 -13.74 -1.43 8.04
N PHE A 106 -14.36 -0.48 7.33
CA PHE A 106 -13.72 0.41 6.36
C PHE A 106 -13.70 1.85 6.90
N GLY A 107 -13.15 2.01 8.10
CA GLY A 107 -13.14 3.26 8.87
C GLY A 107 -12.41 4.42 8.19
N TYR A 108 -11.49 4.12 7.28
CA TYR A 108 -10.79 5.10 6.46
C TYR A 108 -11.67 5.71 5.36
N ILE A 109 -12.69 4.99 4.88
CA ILE A 109 -13.67 5.51 3.92
C ILE A 109 -14.71 6.33 4.67
N HIS A 110 -15.33 5.71 5.67
CA HIS A 110 -16.24 6.41 6.57
C HIS A 110 -16.20 5.76 7.94
N LYS A 111 -16.19 6.58 8.99
CA LYS A 111 -16.29 6.11 10.37
C LYS A 111 -17.55 5.25 10.54
N GLU A 112 -17.43 4.10 11.19
CA GLU A 112 -18.53 3.15 11.46
C GLU A 112 -19.08 2.39 10.22
N LEU A 113 -18.44 2.52 9.05
CA LEU A 113 -18.76 1.68 7.90
C LEU A 113 -18.21 0.25 8.08
N ARG A 114 -19.08 -0.74 7.93
CA ARG A 114 -18.75 -2.17 7.91
C ARG A 114 -19.32 -2.84 6.67
N LEU A 115 -18.56 -3.74 6.05
CA LEU A 115 -18.97 -4.44 4.83
C LEU A 115 -18.80 -5.95 5.01
N ASN A 116 -19.76 -6.72 4.49
CA ASN A 116 -19.70 -8.17 4.51
C ASN A 116 -18.80 -8.71 3.40
N ASN A 117 -18.29 -9.93 3.58
CA ASN A 117 -17.30 -10.51 2.66
C ASN A 117 -17.80 -10.63 1.23
N ASP A 118 -19.07 -10.99 1.03
CA ASP A 118 -19.66 -11.11 -0.32
C ASP A 118 -19.68 -9.76 -1.03
N GLU A 119 -19.99 -8.70 -0.29
CA GLU A 119 -19.99 -7.34 -0.81
C GLU A 119 -18.59 -6.83 -1.11
N ILE A 120 -17.64 -7.09 -0.20
CA ILE A 120 -16.21 -6.79 -0.44
C ILE A 120 -15.72 -7.49 -1.70
N ASN A 121 -16.09 -8.76 -1.90
CA ASN A 121 -15.72 -9.52 -3.09
C ASN A 121 -16.39 -8.97 -4.35
N ARG A 122 -17.66 -8.57 -4.30
CA ARG A 122 -18.36 -7.90 -5.40
C ARG A 122 -17.63 -6.64 -5.83
N MET A 123 -17.29 -5.77 -4.87
CA MET A 123 -16.57 -4.52 -5.14
C MET A 123 -15.16 -4.79 -5.68
N ARG A 124 -14.39 -5.71 -5.08
CA ARG A 124 -13.06 -6.09 -5.59
C ARG A 124 -13.10 -6.59 -7.03
N ASN A 125 -14.14 -7.35 -7.40
CA ASN A 125 -14.35 -7.82 -8.77
C ASN A 125 -14.63 -6.64 -9.73
N LYS A 126 -15.49 -5.71 -9.32
CA LYS A 126 -15.83 -4.50 -10.09
C LYS A 126 -14.60 -3.62 -10.30
N GLU A 127 -13.93 -3.26 -9.21
CA GLU A 127 -12.71 -2.44 -9.22
C GLU A 127 -11.63 -3.06 -10.12
N MET A 128 -11.39 -4.37 -10.00
CA MET A 128 -10.40 -5.05 -10.84
C MET A 128 -10.72 -4.91 -12.33
N LYS A 129 -11.97 -5.08 -12.75
CA LYS A 129 -12.36 -4.94 -14.16
C LYS A 129 -12.10 -3.52 -14.66
N GLU A 130 -12.48 -2.51 -13.88
CA GLU A 130 -12.29 -1.11 -14.27
C GLU A 130 -10.81 -0.70 -14.31
N LEU A 131 -10.00 -1.17 -13.36
CA LEU A 131 -8.56 -0.92 -13.34
C LEU A 131 -7.88 -1.56 -14.55
N LEU A 132 -8.21 -2.81 -14.88
CA LEU A 132 -7.64 -3.49 -16.05
C LEU A 132 -7.99 -2.78 -17.36
N GLN A 133 -9.21 -2.25 -17.50
CA GLN A 133 -9.60 -1.41 -18.65
C GLN A 133 -8.76 -0.13 -18.74
N ARG A 134 -8.49 0.50 -17.60
CA ARG A 134 -7.62 1.68 -17.48
C ARG A 134 -6.12 1.34 -17.53
N LYS A 135 -5.77 0.06 -17.71
CA LYS A 135 -4.41 -0.49 -17.60
C LYS A 135 -3.71 -0.06 -16.31
N LYS A 136 -4.39 -0.14 -15.17
CA LYS A 136 -3.86 0.12 -13.84
C LYS A 136 -3.85 -1.12 -12.96
N LEU A 137 -2.93 -1.13 -12.01
CA LEU A 137 -2.90 -2.06 -10.87
C LEU A 137 -3.10 -1.28 -9.56
N ILE A 138 -3.01 -1.92 -8.40
CA ILE A 138 -3.07 -1.24 -7.11
C ILE A 138 -1.69 -1.22 -6.47
N LEU A 139 -1.31 -0.09 -5.87
CA LEU A 139 -0.07 0.07 -5.12
C LEU A 139 -0.37 0.54 -3.70
N VAL A 140 -0.07 -0.30 -2.72
CA VAL A 140 -0.15 0.02 -1.30
C VAL A 140 1.21 0.54 -0.84
N LEU A 141 1.24 1.74 -0.30
CA LEU A 141 2.45 2.45 0.11
C LEU A 141 2.49 2.59 1.63
N ASP A 142 3.57 2.13 2.24
CA ASP A 142 3.90 2.51 3.61
C ASP A 142 4.46 3.95 3.68
N LEU A 143 4.49 4.54 4.88
CA LEU A 143 5.00 5.89 5.11
C LEU A 143 6.41 5.88 5.71
N ASP A 144 6.52 5.47 6.97
CA ASP A 144 7.71 5.64 7.80
C ASP A 144 8.85 4.73 7.34
N HIS A 145 10.01 5.32 7.05
CA HIS A 145 11.17 4.65 6.44
C HIS A 145 10.96 4.17 5.00
N THR A 146 9.76 4.34 4.44
CA THR A 146 9.44 4.01 3.05
C THR A 146 9.44 5.27 2.18
N LEU A 147 8.48 6.17 2.38
CA LEU A 147 8.33 7.43 1.61
C LEU A 147 8.85 8.67 2.35
N LEU A 148 9.01 8.56 3.67
CA LEU A 148 9.43 9.66 4.54
C LEU A 148 10.08 9.11 5.80
N ASN A 149 10.72 9.97 6.58
CA ASN A 149 11.18 9.65 7.92
C ASN A 149 10.75 10.76 8.86
N SER A 150 10.27 10.40 10.04
CA SER A 150 9.78 11.33 11.06
C SER A 150 10.50 11.13 12.38
N THR A 151 10.68 12.22 13.12
CA THR A 151 11.18 12.19 14.51
C THR A 151 10.38 13.14 15.38
N GLU A 152 10.11 12.75 16.61
CA GLU A 152 9.58 13.68 17.59
C GLU A 152 10.67 14.69 17.99
N LEU A 153 10.26 15.92 18.27
CA LEU A 153 11.19 17.03 18.54
C LEU A 153 12.10 16.81 19.75
N ARG A 154 11.65 16.01 20.72
CA ARG A 154 12.42 15.66 21.92
C ARG A 154 13.58 14.70 21.64
N TYR A 155 13.63 14.06 20.48
CA TYR A 155 14.66 13.10 20.09
C TYR A 155 15.70 13.66 19.11
N LEU A 156 15.57 14.92 18.72
CA LEU A 156 16.60 15.61 17.93
C LEU A 156 17.88 15.76 18.76
N THR A 157 19.01 15.44 18.15
CA THR A 157 20.31 15.63 18.79
C THR A 157 20.82 17.07 18.62
N VAL A 158 21.88 17.41 19.34
CA VAL A 158 22.54 18.72 19.21
C VAL A 158 23.09 18.90 17.79
N GLU A 159 23.62 17.83 17.19
CA GLU A 159 24.12 17.80 15.82
C GLU A 159 23.01 18.02 14.77
N GLU A 160 21.74 17.78 15.12
CA GLU A 160 20.57 17.96 14.27
C GLU A 160 19.83 19.29 14.50
N GLU A 161 20.26 20.12 15.47
CA GLU A 161 19.59 21.40 15.79
C GLU A 161 19.52 22.36 14.60
N TYR A 162 20.50 22.28 13.68
CA TYR A 162 20.53 23.08 12.46
C TYR A 162 19.30 22.87 11.57
N LEU A 163 18.62 21.71 11.68
CA LEU A 163 17.44 21.40 10.89
C LEU A 163 16.26 22.34 11.21
N ARG A 164 16.19 22.87 12.44
CA ARG A 164 15.10 23.77 12.86
C ARG A 164 15.05 25.05 12.03
N SER A 165 16.21 25.56 11.60
CA SER A 165 16.29 26.75 10.76
C SER A 165 16.13 26.47 9.27
N GLN A 166 16.05 25.19 8.87
CA GLN A 166 15.91 24.74 7.48
C GLN A 166 14.53 24.14 7.19
N THR A 167 13.55 24.40 8.06
CA THR A 167 12.20 23.87 7.87
C THR A 167 11.47 24.62 6.76
N ASP A 168 10.85 23.86 5.87
CA ASP A 168 10.00 24.31 4.79
C ASP A 168 8.58 24.58 5.31
N SER A 169 7.90 25.54 4.69
CA SER A 169 6.48 25.77 4.93
C SER A 169 5.63 24.80 4.08
N LEU A 170 4.37 24.60 4.44
CA LEU A 170 3.48 23.73 3.66
C LEU A 170 3.28 24.24 2.22
N GLU A 171 3.41 25.55 1.98
CA GLU A 171 3.34 26.14 0.64
C GLU A 171 4.54 25.74 -0.23
N ASP A 172 5.67 25.42 0.40
CA ASP A 172 6.91 25.05 -0.29
C ASP A 172 6.91 23.60 -0.75
N VAL A 173 5.96 22.75 -0.32
CA VAL A 173 5.76 21.39 -0.87
C VAL A 173 5.72 21.44 -2.40
N THR A 174 4.95 22.38 -2.95
CA THR A 174 4.81 22.54 -4.41
C THR A 174 6.07 23.08 -5.11
N LYS A 175 7.01 23.61 -4.34
CA LYS A 175 8.30 24.15 -4.80
C LYS A 175 9.47 23.19 -4.52
N GLY A 176 9.20 21.99 -4.01
CA GLY A 176 10.22 20.99 -3.70
C GLY A 176 10.74 21.01 -2.26
N GLY A 177 10.04 21.67 -1.34
CA GLY A 177 10.27 21.56 0.10
C GLY A 177 10.18 20.09 0.54
N SER A 178 11.04 19.69 1.47
CA SER A 178 11.15 18.29 1.90
C SER A 178 11.26 18.11 3.41
N LEU A 179 11.53 19.16 4.19
CA LEU A 179 11.69 19.07 5.64
C LEU A 179 10.66 19.94 6.37
N PHE A 180 9.77 19.33 7.13
CA PHE A 180 8.61 20.01 7.71
C PHE A 180 8.53 19.86 9.22
N LEU A 181 8.18 20.95 9.90
CA LEU A 181 7.84 20.95 11.32
C LEU A 181 6.31 20.91 11.49
N LEU A 182 5.80 19.79 11.99
CA LEU A 182 4.37 19.55 12.13
C LEU A 182 3.93 19.71 13.59
N ASN A 183 3.54 20.94 13.94
CA ASN A 183 3.13 21.29 15.31
C ASN A 183 1.91 20.47 15.80
N SER A 184 1.02 20.07 14.89
CA SER A 184 -0.19 19.29 15.21
C SER A 184 0.13 17.91 15.81
N VAL A 185 1.24 17.31 15.39
CA VAL A 185 1.71 15.98 15.82
C VAL A 185 3.05 16.03 16.56
N HIS A 186 3.63 17.22 16.76
CA HIS A 186 4.90 17.48 17.45
C HIS A 186 6.09 16.70 16.85
N THR A 187 6.09 16.51 15.52
CA THR A 187 7.15 15.83 14.78
C THR A 187 7.83 16.74 13.78
N MET A 188 9.09 16.45 13.50
CA MET A 188 9.78 16.91 12.31
C MET A 188 9.79 15.76 11.30
N THR A 189 9.42 16.04 10.07
CA THR A 189 9.25 15.03 9.00
C THR A 189 10.11 15.42 7.81
N LYS A 190 10.92 14.47 7.35
CA LYS A 190 11.68 14.58 6.11
C LYS A 190 11.05 13.66 5.06
N LEU A 191 10.62 14.23 3.95
CA LEU A 191 10.20 13.49 2.77
C LEU A 191 11.42 12.86 2.10
N ARG A 192 11.29 11.59 1.69
CA ARG A 192 12.37 10.88 1.00
C ARG A 192 12.61 11.53 -0.37
N PRO A 193 13.86 11.72 -0.79
CA PRO A 193 14.18 12.26 -2.11
C PRO A 193 13.39 11.58 -3.23
N PHE A 194 12.99 12.35 -4.23
CA PHE A 194 12.19 11.93 -5.39
C PHE A 194 10.71 11.57 -5.11
N VAL A 195 10.19 11.67 -3.89
CA VAL A 195 8.84 11.15 -3.55
C VAL A 195 7.69 11.75 -4.38
N HIS A 196 7.67 13.05 -4.64
CA HIS A 196 6.57 13.66 -5.42
C HIS A 196 6.60 13.24 -6.89
N SER A 197 7.79 13.16 -7.48
CA SER A 197 7.98 12.66 -8.84
C SER A 197 7.63 11.17 -8.93
N PHE A 198 8.00 10.39 -7.91
CA PHE A 198 7.61 9.00 -7.76
C PHE A 198 6.08 8.84 -7.76
N LEU A 199 5.36 9.55 -6.88
CA LEU A 199 3.91 9.47 -6.77
C LEU A 199 3.21 9.88 -8.07
N LYS A 200 3.67 10.98 -8.69
CA LYS A 200 3.14 11.44 -9.98
C LYS A 200 3.29 10.38 -11.07
N GLU A 201 4.46 9.78 -11.20
CA GLU A 201 4.72 8.75 -12.22
C GLU A 201 3.99 7.43 -11.90
N ALA A 202 3.95 7.02 -10.63
CA ALA A 202 3.24 5.83 -10.18
C ALA A 202 1.73 5.95 -10.41
N SER A 203 1.14 7.13 -10.17
CA SER A 203 -0.31 7.36 -10.35
C SER A 203 -0.82 7.08 -11.77
N LYS A 204 0.06 7.14 -12.78
CA LYS A 204 -0.27 6.81 -14.18
C LYS A 204 -0.50 5.31 -14.39
N LEU A 205 0.08 4.48 -13.53
CA LEU A 205 0.13 3.02 -13.65
C LEU A 205 -0.64 2.32 -12.53
N PHE A 206 -0.86 3.02 -11.41
CA PHE A 206 -1.43 2.45 -10.21
C PHE A 206 -2.53 3.34 -9.63
N GLU A 207 -3.52 2.68 -9.03
CA GLU A 207 -4.38 3.26 -8.02
C GLU A 207 -3.70 3.08 -6.65
N MET A 208 -3.57 4.17 -5.87
CA MET A 208 -2.64 4.17 -4.73
C MET A 208 -3.36 4.27 -3.39
N TYR A 209 -2.86 3.50 -2.42
CA TYR A 209 -3.28 3.51 -1.03
C TYR A 209 -2.10 3.89 -0.15
N ILE A 210 -2.34 4.67 0.90
CA ILE A 210 -1.43 4.73 2.05
C ILE A 210 -1.87 3.66 3.05
N TYR A 211 -0.93 2.88 3.57
CA TYR A 211 -1.17 1.98 4.71
C TYR A 211 0.01 2.02 5.67
N THR A 212 -0.15 2.73 6.79
CA THR A 212 0.86 2.90 7.84
C THR A 212 0.45 2.25 9.16
N MET A 213 1.45 1.89 9.97
CA MET A 213 1.26 1.54 11.39
C MET A 213 1.25 2.77 12.33
N GLY A 214 1.29 3.97 11.77
CA GLY A 214 1.06 5.23 12.48
C GLY A 214 -0.41 5.44 12.83
N GLU A 215 -0.65 6.35 13.79
CA GLU A 215 -2.00 6.75 14.18
C GLU A 215 -2.71 7.53 13.09
N ARG A 216 -4.04 7.52 13.10
CA ARG A 216 -4.86 8.22 12.11
C ARG A 216 -4.45 9.68 11.93
N ARG A 217 -4.33 10.45 13.02
CA ARG A 217 -3.96 11.87 12.95
C ARG A 217 -2.62 12.07 12.25
N TYR A 218 -1.64 11.24 12.55
CA TYR A 218 -0.33 11.28 11.90
C TYR A 218 -0.42 10.96 10.41
N ALA A 219 -1.11 9.88 10.04
CA ALA A 219 -1.28 9.45 8.66
C ALA A 219 -1.91 10.55 7.78
N PHE A 220 -2.93 11.23 8.30
CA PHE A 220 -3.58 12.35 7.58
C PHE A 220 -2.66 13.55 7.39
N GLU A 221 -1.81 13.89 8.36
CA GLU A 221 -0.85 14.99 8.21
C GLU A 221 0.24 14.63 7.19
N MET A 222 0.72 13.38 7.18
CA MET A 222 1.68 12.91 6.16
C MET A 222 1.06 12.90 4.76
N ALA A 223 -0.19 12.44 4.63
CA ALA A 223 -0.90 12.45 3.36
C ALA A 223 -1.04 13.87 2.79
N LYS A 224 -1.25 14.89 3.63
CA LYS A 224 -1.26 16.30 3.20
C LYS A 224 0.09 16.78 2.67
N LEU A 225 1.19 16.32 3.26
CA LEU A 225 2.53 16.63 2.76
C LEU A 225 2.77 15.97 1.41
N LEU A 226 2.39 14.70 1.25
CA LEU A 226 2.63 13.92 0.03
C LEU A 226 1.69 14.29 -1.13
N ASP A 227 0.44 14.60 -0.82
CA ASP A 227 -0.65 14.84 -1.77
C ASP A 227 -1.55 16.02 -1.31
N PRO A 228 -1.03 17.26 -1.35
CA PRO A 228 -1.75 18.43 -0.85
C PRO A 228 -3.04 18.72 -1.62
N LYS A 229 -3.13 18.27 -2.88
CA LYS A 229 -4.29 18.46 -3.75
C LYS A 229 -5.28 17.28 -3.72
N LYS A 230 -4.97 16.21 -2.99
CA LYS A 230 -5.75 14.96 -2.94
C LYS A 230 -5.93 14.30 -4.32
N GLU A 231 -4.94 14.41 -5.20
CA GLU A 231 -4.96 13.85 -6.55
C GLU A 231 -4.71 12.34 -6.58
N TYR A 232 -4.07 11.79 -5.55
CA TYR A 232 -3.54 10.42 -5.56
C TYR A 232 -4.27 9.49 -4.60
N PHE A 233 -4.46 9.92 -3.35
CA PHE A 233 -4.99 9.04 -2.31
C PHE A 233 -6.47 9.29 -2.04
N SER A 234 -6.92 10.55 -2.11
CA SER A 234 -8.24 10.98 -1.65
C SER A 234 -8.54 10.41 -0.25
N SER A 235 -9.49 9.47 -0.12
CA SER A 235 -9.85 8.80 1.13
C SER A 235 -9.02 7.55 1.46
N LYS A 236 -8.18 7.05 0.55
CA LYS A 236 -7.43 5.78 0.66
C LYS A 236 -6.21 5.86 1.59
N VAL A 237 -6.42 6.31 2.83
CA VAL A 237 -5.39 6.46 3.87
C VAL A 237 -5.74 5.56 5.06
N ILE A 238 -5.12 4.38 5.10
CA ILE A 238 -5.33 3.35 6.12
C ILE A 238 -4.30 3.55 7.24
N SER A 239 -4.76 3.78 8.47
CA SER A 239 -3.89 3.89 9.64
C SER A 239 -3.86 2.61 10.47
N ARG A 240 -3.06 2.59 11.54
CA ARG A 240 -3.07 1.51 12.53
C ARG A 240 -4.46 1.24 13.11
N ASP A 241 -5.27 2.28 13.22
CA ASP A 241 -6.59 2.23 13.83
C ASP A 241 -7.63 1.56 12.89
N ASP A 242 -7.30 1.37 11.62
CA ASP A 242 -8.12 0.68 10.61
C ASP A 242 -7.75 -0.80 10.44
N GLY A 243 -6.61 -1.23 11.00
CA GLY A 243 -6.12 -2.60 10.85
C GLY A 243 -7.00 -3.61 11.58
N THR A 244 -7.25 -4.76 10.96
CA THR A 244 -7.99 -5.88 11.56
C THR A 244 -7.13 -6.76 12.46
N GLN A 245 -5.80 -6.68 12.31
CA GLN A 245 -4.84 -7.48 13.07
C GLN A 245 -3.88 -6.56 13.83
N LYS A 246 -3.69 -6.87 15.12
CA LYS A 246 -2.77 -6.11 15.95
C LYS A 246 -1.34 -6.33 15.46
N HIS A 247 -0.61 -5.23 15.24
CA HIS A 247 0.80 -5.24 14.82
C HIS A 247 1.07 -5.88 13.44
N GLN A 248 0.04 -6.10 12.61
CA GLN A 248 0.19 -6.64 11.26
C GLN A 248 -0.71 -5.88 10.29
N LYS A 249 -0.28 -5.81 9.03
CA LYS A 249 -1.04 -5.28 7.92
C LYS A 249 -1.67 -6.43 7.12
N GLY A 250 -2.87 -6.22 6.63
CA GLY A 250 -3.61 -7.19 5.84
C GLY A 250 -4.31 -6.54 4.65
N LEU A 251 -4.37 -7.24 3.52
CA LEU A 251 -5.09 -6.73 2.33
C LEU A 251 -6.61 -6.85 2.46
N ASP A 252 -7.12 -7.35 3.59
CA ASP A 252 -8.54 -7.50 3.87
C ASP A 252 -9.29 -6.17 3.93
N VAL A 253 -8.61 -5.07 4.27
CA VAL A 253 -9.16 -3.69 4.26
C VAL A 253 -8.91 -2.93 2.94
N VAL A 254 -8.20 -3.53 1.98
CA VAL A 254 -7.97 -2.96 0.65
C VAL A 254 -9.05 -3.46 -0.32
N LEU A 255 -9.69 -2.54 -1.02
CA LEU A 255 -10.73 -2.83 -2.03
C LEU A 255 -10.13 -3.25 -3.38
N GLY A 256 -9.11 -4.11 -3.34
CA GLY A 256 -8.44 -4.67 -4.50
C GLY A 256 -8.30 -6.19 -4.41
N LYS A 257 -8.31 -6.89 -5.54
CA LYS A 257 -7.90 -8.30 -5.56
C LYS A 257 -6.40 -8.40 -5.37
N GLU A 258 -5.96 -9.31 -4.51
CA GLU A 258 -4.52 -9.53 -4.23
C GLU A 258 -3.70 -9.81 -5.50
N SER A 259 -4.28 -10.45 -6.51
CA SER A 259 -3.61 -10.72 -7.79
C SER A 259 -3.27 -9.47 -8.60
N ALA A 260 -3.80 -8.30 -8.21
CA ALA A 260 -3.56 -7.01 -8.84
C ALA A 260 -2.94 -5.96 -7.87
N VAL A 261 -2.56 -6.37 -6.66
CA VAL A 261 -2.03 -5.47 -5.62
C VAL A 261 -0.53 -5.67 -5.46
N LEU A 262 0.24 -4.58 -5.52
CA LEU A 262 1.64 -4.51 -5.09
C LEU A 262 1.75 -3.73 -3.79
N ILE A 263 2.71 -4.10 -2.95
CA ILE A 263 2.98 -3.46 -1.67
C ILE A 263 4.42 -2.94 -1.69
N LEU A 264 4.62 -1.67 -1.32
CA LEU A 264 5.94 -1.09 -1.09
C LEU A 264 6.07 -0.75 0.39
N ASP A 265 6.99 -1.44 1.07
CA ASP A 265 7.16 -1.33 2.53
C ASP A 265 8.61 -1.74 2.89
N ASP A 266 9.20 -1.10 3.90
CA ASP A 266 10.52 -1.42 4.41
C ASP A 266 10.50 -2.61 5.41
N THR A 267 9.33 -3.04 5.87
CA THR A 267 9.13 -3.99 6.96
C THR A 267 8.39 -5.25 6.52
N GLU A 268 9.15 -6.30 6.15
CA GLU A 268 8.58 -7.60 5.74
C GLU A 268 7.63 -8.21 6.79
N ASN A 269 7.97 -8.11 8.07
CA ASN A 269 7.19 -8.73 9.15
C ASN A 269 5.82 -8.06 9.37
N ALA A 270 5.58 -6.87 8.81
CA ALA A 270 4.25 -6.27 8.81
C ALA A 270 3.28 -7.04 7.90
N TRP A 271 3.79 -7.76 6.89
CA TRP A 271 3.01 -8.38 5.82
C TRP A 271 3.14 -9.91 5.80
N THR A 272 3.04 -10.56 6.97
CA THR A 272 3.27 -12.01 7.12
C THR A 272 2.45 -12.89 6.16
N LYS A 273 1.21 -12.48 5.84
CA LYS A 273 0.28 -13.20 4.96
C LYS A 273 0.39 -12.81 3.47
N HIS A 274 1.05 -11.69 3.15
CA HIS A 274 1.07 -11.11 1.80
C HIS A 274 2.48 -10.83 1.29
N LYS A 275 3.47 -11.62 1.73
CA LYS A 275 4.89 -11.48 1.37
C LYS A 275 5.14 -11.55 -0.14
N GLU A 276 4.32 -12.28 -0.87
CA GLU A 276 4.45 -12.43 -2.33
C GLU A 276 4.08 -11.15 -3.09
N ASN A 277 3.29 -10.27 -2.48
CA ASN A 277 2.94 -8.96 -3.03
C ASN A 277 3.99 -7.88 -2.69
N LEU A 278 4.94 -8.19 -1.79
CA LEU A 278 5.83 -7.22 -1.17
C LEU A 278 7.09 -6.94 -1.99
N ILE A 279 7.22 -5.67 -2.36
CA ILE A 279 8.46 -5.01 -2.75
C ILE A 279 9.12 -4.47 -1.47
N LEU A 280 9.98 -5.31 -0.89
CA LEU A 280 10.80 -4.90 0.25
C LEU A 280 11.89 -3.94 -0.24
N MET A 281 12.01 -2.79 0.41
CA MET A 281 13.00 -1.76 0.07
C MET A 281 13.87 -1.36 1.27
N GLU A 282 14.97 -0.65 0.99
CA GLU A 282 15.84 -0.14 2.05
C GLU A 282 15.15 0.96 2.88
N ARG A 283 15.35 0.91 4.20
CA ARG A 283 14.85 1.90 5.15
C ARG A 283 15.49 3.26 4.93
N TYR A 284 14.65 4.29 4.91
CA TYR A 284 15.08 5.68 4.93
C TYR A 284 15.38 6.14 6.37
N HIS A 285 16.66 6.31 6.68
CA HIS A 285 17.16 6.74 7.98
C HIS A 285 17.72 8.16 7.92
N PHE A 286 16.83 9.14 7.78
CA PHE A 286 17.25 10.54 7.76
C PHE A 286 17.68 11.04 9.12
N PHE A 287 16.85 10.86 10.15
CA PHE A 287 17.09 11.32 11.51
C PHE A 287 17.88 10.31 12.34
N ALA A 288 18.74 10.79 13.23
CA ALA A 288 19.56 9.99 14.13
C ALA A 288 18.73 9.12 15.08
N SER A 289 17.55 9.60 15.48
CA SER A 289 16.60 8.87 16.31
C SER A 289 16.17 7.55 15.67
N SER A 290 15.99 7.54 14.34
CA SER A 290 15.65 6.33 13.61
C SER A 290 16.78 5.31 13.65
N CYS A 291 18.03 5.70 13.41
CA CYS A 291 19.18 4.80 13.51
C CYS A 291 19.23 4.12 14.89
N ARG A 292 19.03 4.90 15.97
CA ARG A 292 19.03 4.40 17.35
C ARG A 292 17.89 3.41 17.62
N GLN A 293 16.68 3.69 17.12
CA GLN A 293 15.52 2.81 17.29
C GLN A 293 15.77 1.41 16.73
N PHE A 294 16.51 1.31 15.63
CA PHE A 294 16.85 0.04 14.98
C PHE A 294 18.22 -0.51 15.42
N GLY A 295 18.88 0.10 16.40
CA GLY A 295 20.16 -0.38 16.95
C GLY A 295 21.36 -0.19 16.03
N PHE A 296 21.29 0.73 15.07
CA PHE A 296 22.41 1.06 14.19
C PHE A 296 23.40 2.00 14.87
N ASN A 297 24.69 1.64 14.78
CA ASN A 297 25.81 2.42 15.35
C ASN A 297 26.45 3.40 14.34
N CYS A 298 25.77 3.69 13.23
CA CYS A 298 26.24 4.61 12.20
C CYS A 298 25.56 5.97 12.31
N LYS A 299 26.24 7.00 11.79
CA LYS A 299 25.63 8.33 11.63
C LYS A 299 24.49 8.26 10.63
N SER A 300 23.40 8.94 10.97
CA SER A 300 22.25 9.17 10.09
C SER A 300 22.56 10.16 8.96
N LEU A 301 21.66 10.28 7.98
CA LEU A 301 21.85 11.21 6.86
C LEU A 301 21.92 12.67 7.32
N SER A 302 21.10 13.06 8.31
CA SER A 302 21.12 14.39 8.93
C SER A 302 22.47 14.69 9.61
N GLU A 303 23.00 13.75 10.40
CA GLU A 303 24.31 13.90 11.06
C GLU A 303 25.47 13.99 10.06
N LEU A 304 25.31 13.37 8.88
CA LEU A 304 26.24 13.46 7.76
C LEU A 304 26.01 14.69 6.87
N LYS A 305 24.93 15.46 7.12
CA LYS A 305 24.49 16.59 6.29
C LYS A 305 24.37 16.22 4.81
N ASN A 306 23.84 15.04 4.54
CA ASN A 306 23.62 14.51 3.21
C ASN A 306 22.21 13.91 3.08
N ASP A 307 21.85 13.43 1.91
CA ASP A 307 20.58 12.74 1.64
C ASP A 307 20.75 11.70 0.52
N GLU A 308 19.69 10.93 0.24
CA GLU A 308 19.64 10.07 -0.94
C GLU A 308 19.65 10.90 -2.25
N SER A 309 20.12 10.29 -3.34
CA SER A 309 20.10 10.93 -4.66
C SER A 309 18.69 11.02 -5.24
N GLU A 310 18.32 12.18 -5.77
CA GLU A 310 17.08 12.37 -6.55
C GLU A 310 17.07 11.54 -7.86
N THR A 311 18.23 11.32 -8.49
CA THR A 311 18.32 10.63 -9.79
C THR A 311 18.52 9.12 -9.68
N ASP A 312 19.19 8.68 -8.62
CA ASP A 312 19.65 7.30 -8.46
C ASP A 312 19.37 6.73 -7.07
N GLY A 313 18.52 7.39 -6.28
CA GLY A 313 18.10 6.92 -4.97
C GLY A 313 17.14 5.74 -5.01
N ALA A 314 16.65 5.35 -3.83
CA ALA A 314 15.84 4.16 -3.65
C ALA A 314 14.51 4.26 -4.40
N LEU A 315 13.76 5.36 -4.24
CA LEU A 315 12.46 5.53 -4.91
C LEU A 315 12.58 5.55 -6.44
N THR A 316 13.65 6.11 -6.99
CA THR A 316 13.90 6.10 -8.44
C THR A 316 14.15 4.69 -8.95
N THR A 317 14.87 3.88 -8.16
CA THR A 317 15.10 2.47 -8.47
C THR A 317 13.81 1.66 -8.40
N ILE A 318 13.01 1.84 -7.35
CA ILE A 318 11.72 1.16 -7.19
C ILE A 318 10.73 1.56 -8.30
N LEU A 319 10.70 2.83 -8.73
CA LEU A 319 9.84 3.24 -9.84
C LEU A 319 10.17 2.47 -11.13
N LYS A 320 11.45 2.19 -11.41
CA LYS A 320 11.87 1.38 -12.57
C LYS A 320 11.33 -0.05 -12.45
N VAL A 321 11.40 -0.65 -11.25
CA VAL A 321 10.85 -1.98 -10.97
C VAL A 321 9.34 -1.99 -11.17
N LEU A 322 8.61 -1.02 -10.60
CA LEU A 322 7.15 -0.90 -10.76
C LEU A 322 6.74 -0.77 -12.23
N LYS A 323 7.45 0.07 -13.00
CA LYS A 323 7.25 0.21 -14.46
C LYS A 323 7.48 -1.11 -15.20
N GLN A 324 8.52 -1.86 -14.82
CA GLN A 324 8.83 -3.16 -15.42
C GLN A 324 7.75 -4.21 -15.09
N VAL A 325 7.33 -4.31 -13.83
CA VAL A 325 6.27 -5.24 -13.39
C VAL A 325 4.97 -4.93 -14.12
N HIS A 326 4.57 -3.65 -14.19
CA HIS A 326 3.39 -3.22 -14.93
C HIS A 326 3.49 -3.59 -16.41
N HIS A 327 4.62 -3.31 -17.05
CA HIS A 327 4.83 -3.63 -18.46
C HIS A 327 4.68 -5.13 -18.74
N ILE A 328 5.33 -5.98 -17.95
CA ILE A 328 5.25 -7.44 -18.11
C ILE A 328 3.81 -7.92 -17.87
N PHE A 329 3.17 -7.43 -16.79
CA PHE A 329 1.81 -7.83 -16.42
C PHE A 329 0.81 -7.57 -17.54
N PHE A 330 0.87 -6.42 -18.22
CA PHE A 330 -0.09 -6.07 -19.28
C PHE A 330 0.31 -6.56 -20.68
N ASN A 331 1.61 -6.63 -21.00
CA ASN A 331 2.05 -6.82 -22.39
C ASN A 331 2.74 -8.16 -22.67
N GLU A 332 3.41 -8.77 -21.69
CA GLU A 332 4.25 -9.98 -21.94
C GLU A 332 3.59 -11.27 -21.45
N VAL A 333 2.77 -11.21 -20.39
CA VAL A 333 2.03 -12.39 -19.93
C VAL A 333 0.98 -12.77 -20.97
N SER A 334 0.86 -14.07 -21.28
CA SER A 334 -0.17 -14.59 -22.18
C SER A 334 -1.48 -14.89 -21.43
N GLY A 335 -2.61 -14.91 -22.15
CA GLY A 335 -3.94 -15.19 -21.57
C GLY A 335 -4.70 -13.94 -21.11
N ASP A 336 -5.89 -14.15 -20.57
CA ASP A 336 -6.80 -13.08 -20.16
C ASP A 336 -6.28 -12.27 -18.97
N LEU A 337 -6.43 -10.94 -19.01
CA LEU A 337 -5.92 -10.03 -17.98
C LEU A 337 -6.49 -10.33 -16.58
N VAL A 338 -7.73 -10.82 -16.52
CA VAL A 338 -8.46 -11.12 -15.29
C VAL A 338 -7.84 -12.30 -14.52
N ASP A 339 -7.17 -13.21 -15.23
CA ASP A 339 -6.58 -14.43 -14.66
C ASP A 339 -5.08 -14.24 -14.33
N ARG A 340 -4.51 -13.09 -14.67
CA ARG A 340 -3.10 -12.79 -14.38
C ARG A 340 -2.90 -12.46 -12.91
N ASP A 341 -1.73 -12.85 -12.41
CA ASP A 341 -1.32 -12.61 -11.02
C ASP A 341 0.01 -11.86 -10.97
N VAL A 342 -0.05 -10.64 -10.42
CA VAL A 342 1.11 -9.75 -10.27
C VAL A 342 2.21 -10.37 -9.41
N ARG A 343 1.88 -11.27 -8.49
CA ARG A 343 2.85 -11.98 -7.65
C ARG A 343 3.80 -12.85 -8.48
N GLN A 344 3.27 -13.51 -9.51
CA GLN A 344 4.07 -14.32 -10.44
C GLN A 344 4.98 -13.46 -11.31
N VAL A 345 4.48 -12.30 -11.74
CA VAL A 345 5.28 -11.30 -12.47
C VAL A 345 6.39 -10.77 -11.58
N LEU A 346 6.07 -10.42 -10.32
CA LEU A 346 7.03 -9.90 -9.37
C LEU A 346 8.14 -10.91 -9.06
N LYS A 347 7.78 -12.19 -8.90
CA LYS A 347 8.74 -13.29 -8.75
C LYS A 347 9.68 -13.40 -9.96
N THR A 348 9.15 -13.24 -11.17
CA THR A 348 9.94 -13.26 -12.41
C THR A 348 10.91 -12.08 -12.48
N VAL A 349 10.48 -10.88 -12.13
CA VAL A 349 11.35 -9.69 -12.07
C VAL A 349 12.44 -9.87 -11.01
N ARG A 350 12.08 -10.38 -9.82
CA ARG A 350 13.02 -10.63 -8.73
C ARG A 350 14.09 -11.66 -9.13
N ALA A 351 13.71 -12.72 -9.84
CA ALA A 351 14.63 -13.76 -10.29
C ALA A 351 15.68 -13.28 -11.31
N LYS A 352 15.49 -12.11 -11.94
CA LYS A 352 16.48 -11.54 -12.88
C LYS A 352 17.63 -10.84 -12.15
N VAL A 353 17.54 -10.63 -10.83
CA VAL A 353 18.52 -9.81 -10.09
C VAL A 353 19.88 -10.49 -10.01
N LEU A 354 19.94 -11.77 -9.64
CA LEU A 354 21.15 -12.57 -9.52
C LEU A 354 21.18 -13.72 -10.53
N GLU A 355 20.46 -13.58 -11.65
CA GLU A 355 20.49 -14.56 -12.73
C GLU A 355 21.93 -14.83 -13.20
N GLY A 356 22.29 -16.11 -13.31
CA GLY A 356 23.63 -16.57 -13.68
C GLY A 356 24.66 -16.54 -12.54
N CYS A 357 24.33 -16.07 -11.35
CA CYS A 357 25.22 -16.14 -10.19
C CYS A 357 25.14 -17.53 -9.53
N LYS A 358 26.28 -18.20 -9.40
CA LYS A 358 26.47 -19.35 -8.49
C LYS A 358 27.27 -18.93 -7.26
N VAL A 359 26.65 -19.05 -6.09
CA VAL A 359 27.13 -18.51 -4.80
C VAL A 359 27.52 -19.64 -3.86
N VAL A 360 28.65 -19.48 -3.18
CA VAL A 360 29.08 -20.36 -2.08
C VAL A 360 29.34 -19.54 -0.83
N PHE A 361 28.81 -19.99 0.30
CA PHE A 361 29.01 -19.34 1.60
C PHE A 361 30.23 -19.90 2.35
N SER A 362 30.94 -19.02 3.06
CA SER A 362 32.06 -19.36 3.94
C SER A 362 31.94 -18.64 5.27
N ARG A 363 31.88 -19.39 6.39
CA ARG A 363 31.73 -18.86 7.77
C ARG A 363 30.53 -17.93 8.01
N VAL A 364 29.53 -17.94 7.13
CA VAL A 364 28.30 -17.14 7.29
C VAL A 364 27.31 -17.82 8.25
N PHE A 365 27.28 -19.14 8.30
CA PHE A 365 26.46 -19.93 9.21
C PHE A 365 27.22 -21.15 9.74
N PRO A 366 26.81 -21.74 10.88
CA PRO A 366 27.51 -22.86 11.49
C PRO A 366 27.59 -24.08 10.56
N THR A 367 28.70 -24.82 10.57
CA THR A 367 28.92 -25.98 9.67
C THR A 367 27.89 -27.09 9.85
N LYS A 368 27.29 -27.22 11.04
CA LYS A 368 26.26 -28.23 11.34
C LYS A 368 24.84 -27.78 10.97
N PHE A 369 24.69 -26.56 10.46
CA PHE A 369 23.40 -26.00 10.06
C PHE A 369 23.09 -26.42 8.61
N GLN A 370 21.84 -26.74 8.31
CA GLN A 370 21.38 -26.98 6.94
C GLN A 370 21.40 -25.65 6.17
N ALA A 371 22.38 -25.49 5.29
CA ALA A 371 22.68 -24.24 4.59
C ALA A 371 21.47 -23.68 3.84
N GLU A 372 20.67 -24.58 3.26
CA GLU A 372 19.47 -24.31 2.46
C GLU A 372 18.36 -23.64 3.28
N ASN A 373 18.38 -23.83 4.61
CA ASN A 373 17.41 -23.20 5.50
C ASN A 373 17.81 -21.77 5.90
N HIS A 374 19.03 -21.34 5.57
CA HIS A 374 19.53 -20.03 5.95
C HIS A 374 18.83 -18.91 5.16
N HIS A 375 18.52 -17.79 5.80
CA HIS A 375 17.79 -16.70 5.15
C HIS A 375 18.53 -16.13 3.92
N LEU A 376 19.86 -15.95 4.00
CA LEU A 376 20.66 -15.50 2.86
C LEU A 376 20.69 -16.50 1.70
N TRP A 377 20.64 -17.81 1.99
CA TRP A 377 20.58 -18.82 0.94
C TRP A 377 19.28 -18.70 0.17
N LYS A 378 18.15 -18.67 0.89
CA LYS A 378 16.82 -18.48 0.30
C LYS A 378 16.71 -17.16 -0.45
N MET A 379 17.34 -16.10 0.05
CA MET A 379 17.36 -14.80 -0.61
C MET A 379 18.09 -14.86 -1.96
N VAL A 380 19.24 -15.54 -2.05
CA VAL A 380 19.95 -15.73 -3.33
C VAL A 380 19.07 -16.48 -4.34
N GLU A 381 18.42 -17.57 -3.92
CA GLU A 381 17.52 -18.35 -4.77
C GLU A 381 16.31 -17.54 -5.24
N GLN A 382 15.71 -16.73 -4.35
CA GLN A 382 14.61 -15.83 -4.70
C GLN A 382 15.03 -14.75 -5.70
N LEU A 383 16.28 -14.29 -5.63
CA LEU A 383 16.87 -13.37 -6.59
C LEU A 383 17.33 -14.07 -7.89
N GLY A 384 17.12 -15.38 -8.03
CA GLY A 384 17.43 -16.18 -9.21
C GLY A 384 18.89 -16.64 -9.33
N GLY A 385 19.67 -16.47 -8.26
CA GLY A 385 20.98 -17.11 -8.14
C GLY A 385 20.84 -18.58 -7.74
N THR A 386 21.92 -19.34 -7.90
CA THR A 386 22.04 -20.72 -7.42
C THR A 386 23.05 -20.79 -6.29
N CYS A 387 22.80 -21.63 -5.30
CA CYS A 387 23.70 -21.82 -4.18
C CYS A 387 24.34 -23.21 -4.22
N SER A 388 25.58 -23.31 -3.77
CA SER A 388 26.31 -24.58 -3.63
C SER A 388 27.07 -24.61 -2.33
N THR A 389 27.23 -25.80 -1.75
CA THR A 389 28.10 -26.03 -0.60
C THR A 389 29.55 -26.28 -1.01
N GLU A 390 29.74 -26.79 -2.23
CA GLU A 390 31.03 -27.17 -2.82
C GLU A 390 31.54 -26.12 -3.81
N LEU A 391 32.86 -26.04 -3.92
CA LEU A 391 33.55 -25.18 -4.88
C LEU A 391 33.82 -25.94 -6.18
N ASP A 392 33.46 -25.33 -7.29
CA ASP A 392 33.79 -25.79 -8.64
C ASP A 392 34.02 -24.59 -9.57
N GLN A 393 34.41 -24.84 -10.82
CA GLN A 393 34.71 -23.76 -11.77
C GLN A 393 33.49 -22.91 -12.17
N SER A 394 32.26 -23.41 -11.99
CA SER A 394 31.03 -22.66 -12.26
C SER A 394 30.68 -21.66 -11.15
N VAL A 395 31.32 -21.75 -9.98
CA VAL A 395 31.15 -20.76 -8.91
C VAL A 395 31.62 -19.38 -9.39
N THR A 396 30.77 -18.38 -9.12
CA THR A 396 30.98 -16.98 -9.49
C THR A 396 31.34 -16.12 -8.28
N HIS A 397 30.72 -16.40 -7.12
CA HIS A 397 30.86 -15.61 -5.90
C HIS A 397 31.12 -16.50 -4.69
N VAL A 398 32.05 -16.08 -3.85
CA VAL A 398 32.19 -16.57 -2.48
C VAL A 398 31.75 -15.47 -1.53
N VAL A 399 30.75 -15.78 -0.70
CA VAL A 399 30.19 -14.85 0.28
C VAL A 399 30.77 -15.19 1.65
N SER A 400 31.50 -14.25 2.25
CA SER A 400 32.23 -14.46 3.50
C SER A 400 32.35 -13.18 4.31
N THR A 401 32.50 -13.32 5.63
CA THR A 401 32.92 -12.23 6.53
C THR A 401 34.43 -12.22 6.79
N ASP A 402 35.14 -13.24 6.30
CA ASP A 402 36.55 -13.48 6.55
C ASP A 402 37.28 -13.86 5.25
N ALA A 403 38.34 -13.11 4.92
CA ALA A 403 39.16 -13.33 3.74
C ALA A 403 40.17 -14.49 3.91
N GLY A 404 40.44 -14.96 5.12
CA GLY A 404 41.43 -16.00 5.43
C GLY A 404 40.95 -17.44 5.23
N THR A 405 39.65 -17.65 5.04
CA THR A 405 39.08 -19.00 4.85
C THR A 405 39.63 -19.68 3.59
N GLU A 406 39.62 -21.01 3.55
CA GLU A 406 40.03 -21.76 2.36
C GLU A 406 39.21 -21.36 1.13
N LYS A 407 37.89 -21.22 1.28
CA LYS A 407 36.99 -20.80 0.21
C LYS A 407 37.27 -19.37 -0.27
N SER A 408 37.56 -18.45 0.66
CA SER A 408 37.92 -17.07 0.32
C SER A 408 39.24 -16.99 -0.43
N ARG A 409 40.26 -17.74 0.02
CA ARG A 409 41.56 -17.82 -0.66
C ARG A 409 41.45 -18.46 -2.04
N TRP A 410 40.59 -19.48 -2.19
CA TRP A 410 40.27 -20.07 -3.48
C TRP A 410 39.65 -19.04 -4.44
N ALA A 411 38.68 -18.24 -3.98
CA ALA A 411 38.04 -17.22 -4.81
C ALA A 411 39.06 -16.21 -5.35
N LEU A 412 39.95 -15.71 -4.48
CA LEU A 412 41.01 -14.77 -4.89
C LEU A 412 42.00 -15.41 -5.88
N LYS A 413 42.37 -16.68 -5.68
CA LYS A 413 43.27 -17.42 -6.57
C LYS A 413 42.66 -17.64 -7.96
N GLU A 414 41.40 -18.05 -8.01
CA GLU A 414 40.66 -18.33 -9.25
C GLU A 414 40.00 -17.08 -9.84
N LYS A 415 40.30 -15.88 -9.30
CA LYS A 415 39.75 -14.58 -9.73
C LYS A 415 38.21 -14.54 -9.75
N LYS A 416 37.58 -15.18 -8.77
CA LYS A 416 36.14 -15.11 -8.50
C LYS A 416 35.86 -13.97 -7.53
N PHE A 417 34.61 -13.51 -7.46
CA PHE A 417 34.23 -12.44 -6.55
C PHE A 417 34.21 -12.93 -5.10
N LEU A 418 34.89 -12.20 -4.21
CA LEU A 418 34.83 -12.39 -2.77
C LEU A 418 34.10 -11.20 -2.15
N VAL A 419 32.87 -11.43 -1.70
CA VAL A 419 31.97 -10.36 -1.24
C VAL A 419 31.43 -10.62 0.17
N HIS A 420 31.15 -9.52 0.87
CA HIS A 420 30.48 -9.53 2.17
C HIS A 420 28.99 -9.89 2.01
N PRO A 421 28.34 -10.59 2.97
CA PRO A 421 26.90 -10.89 2.94
C PRO A 421 25.97 -9.72 2.59
N ARG A 422 26.36 -8.51 2.99
CA ARG A 422 25.67 -7.24 2.68
C ARG A 422 25.45 -7.00 1.18
N TRP A 423 26.25 -7.61 0.31
CA TRP A 423 26.05 -7.55 -1.14
C TRP A 423 24.72 -8.19 -1.57
N ILE A 424 24.37 -9.33 -0.97
CA ILE A 424 23.09 -10.01 -1.24
C ILE A 424 21.94 -9.15 -0.71
N GLU A 425 22.06 -8.67 0.52
CA GLU A 425 21.03 -7.85 1.18
C GLU A 425 20.78 -6.56 0.39
N ALA A 426 21.84 -5.84 0.01
CA ALA A 426 21.72 -4.66 -0.82
C ALA A 426 21.12 -4.99 -2.20
N SER A 427 21.53 -6.10 -2.83
CA SER A 427 20.93 -6.52 -4.11
C SER A 427 19.44 -6.81 -4.00
N ASN A 428 19.00 -7.35 -2.86
CA ASN A 428 17.59 -7.57 -2.54
C ASN A 428 16.83 -6.25 -2.36
N TYR A 429 17.33 -5.32 -1.53
CA TYR A 429 16.63 -4.05 -1.25
C TYR A 429 16.56 -3.12 -2.46
N PHE A 430 17.60 -3.10 -3.30
CA PHE A 430 17.67 -2.27 -4.50
C PHE A 430 17.12 -2.97 -5.75
N TRP A 431 16.68 -4.23 -5.65
CA TRP A 431 16.13 -4.98 -6.78
C TRP A 431 17.05 -4.99 -8.01
N LYS A 432 18.36 -5.00 -7.76
CA LYS A 432 19.41 -4.89 -8.77
C LYS A 432 20.70 -5.49 -8.23
N ARG A 433 21.40 -6.26 -9.05
CA ARG A 433 22.75 -6.75 -8.72
C ARG A 433 23.64 -5.57 -8.37
N GLN A 434 24.13 -5.55 -7.14
CA GLN A 434 25.05 -4.52 -6.70
C GLN A 434 26.46 -4.80 -7.22
N VAL A 435 27.20 -3.71 -7.40
CA VAL A 435 28.60 -3.75 -7.82
C VAL A 435 29.43 -4.41 -6.71
N GLU A 436 30.11 -5.50 -7.03
CA GLU A 436 30.79 -6.37 -6.08
C GLU A 436 31.92 -5.65 -5.33
N GLU A 437 32.61 -4.72 -5.99
CA GLU A 437 33.73 -3.95 -5.43
C GLU A 437 33.32 -3.10 -4.21
N ASN A 438 32.05 -2.72 -4.11
CA ASN A 438 31.53 -1.95 -2.97
C ASN A 438 31.34 -2.81 -1.70
N PHE A 439 31.51 -4.13 -1.81
CA PHE A 439 31.24 -5.08 -0.73
C PHE A 439 32.42 -6.04 -0.52
N THR A 440 33.65 -5.57 -0.73
CA THR A 440 34.85 -6.38 -0.53
C THR A 440 35.02 -6.79 0.94
N VAL A 441 35.67 -7.94 1.16
CA VAL A 441 35.97 -8.47 2.50
C VAL A 441 37.38 -8.05 2.89
N GLU A 442 37.52 -7.29 3.98
CA GLU A 442 38.82 -6.83 4.45
C GLU A 442 39.71 -8.01 4.91
N GLN A 443 41.01 -7.93 4.61
CA GLN A 443 42.00 -8.85 5.16
C GLN A 443 42.39 -8.36 6.56
N THR A 444 42.03 -9.13 7.59
CA THR A 444 42.58 -8.91 8.93
C THR A 444 44.09 -9.12 8.86
N LYS A 445 44.87 -8.03 8.94
CA LYS A 445 46.32 -8.12 9.13
C LYS A 445 46.56 -8.78 10.49
N VAL A 446 46.97 -10.04 10.48
CA VAL A 446 47.52 -10.67 11.69
C VAL A 446 48.82 -9.91 11.99
N GLU A 447 48.80 -9.06 13.01
CA GLU A 447 50.03 -8.53 13.62
C GLU A 447 50.86 -9.73 14.06
N GLN A 448 51.89 -10.05 13.29
CA GLN A 448 52.93 -10.97 13.73
C GLN A 448 53.67 -10.28 14.87
N THR A 449 53.21 -10.52 16.10
CA THR A 449 54.01 -10.28 17.29
C THR A 449 55.19 -11.24 17.23
N LYS A 450 56.28 -10.81 16.58
CA LYS A 450 57.59 -11.44 16.70
C LYS A 450 58.00 -11.32 18.17
N LYS A 451 57.82 -12.39 18.93
CA LYS A 451 58.56 -12.61 20.16
C LYS A 451 60.04 -12.72 19.77
N GLN A 452 60.83 -11.73 20.17
CA GLN A 452 62.28 -11.90 20.38
C GLN A 452 62.49 -12.44 21.79
#